data_AF-A0A183AV34-F1
#
_entry.id   AF-A0A183AV34-F1
#
_cell.length_a   1.000
_cell.length_b   1.000
_cell.length_c   1.000
_cell.angle_alpha   90.00
_cell.angle_beta   90.00
_cell.angle_gamma   90.00
#
_symmetry.space_group_name_H-M   'P 1'
#
loop_
_entity.id
_entity.type
_entity.pdbx_description
1 polymer ?
#
loop_
_entity_poly.entity_id
_entity_poly.type
_entity_poly.pdbx_seq_one_letter_code
_entity_poly.pdbx_strand_id
1 'polypeptide(L)'
;METIIAHVREGNLQEVRLWLDDIGNDVNQGDEHRFSLLHWAAREGKLPVVDLLVMRGARLNATNMGDDTALHLAASHGHIDVVHFLLNCHRFNVDMPNEHGNTPLHYACFWNHLEISEYLIKNGACLMQENKYGETPLEIARPRAATLLAPLAEALGHDLSHRRPFRDTSWIGTKTRARDATLYKLDGESWDPRDVELTGALADGHGAEVLKGSFRRCPVVVKMLKLRNCTVRQARDFKEEFPRLRIFNHPNILPVLAIFTATPRLCLVSDYMQYGSLFDVLHQRVDTVTDGNVGAVEVSQRQAMRFAVDIAKAMEFLHSPELKVPNFRLNSKHVMVDEDIAKVGIFDPELMGREATSDMQALRDEYLIARLDMADYKFSFHEKAREYNPAWMSPE
;
A
#
# COMPACT_ATOMS: atom_id res chain seq x y z
N MET A 1 9.23 18.70 2.60
CA MET A 1 9.60 17.53 1.78
C MET A 1 11.10 17.44 1.58
N GLU A 2 11.77 18.48 1.07
CA GLU A 2 13.23 18.45 0.84
C GLU A 2 14.05 18.19 2.12
N THR A 3 13.65 18.78 3.25
CA THR A 3 14.30 18.60 4.55
C THR A 3 14.33 17.14 5.02
N ILE A 4 13.18 16.47 4.99
CA ILE A 4 13.09 15.05 5.37
C ILE A 4 13.82 14.16 4.37
N ILE A 5 13.81 14.48 3.07
CA ILE A 5 14.60 13.74 2.08
C ILE A 5 16.09 13.82 2.40
N ALA A 6 16.61 14.98 2.78
CA ALA A 6 18.01 15.12 3.19
C ALA A 6 18.35 14.21 4.39
N HIS A 7 17.52 14.22 5.43
CA HIS A 7 17.71 13.33 6.59
C HIS A 7 17.64 11.85 6.22
N VAL A 8 16.73 11.45 5.32
CA VAL A 8 16.67 10.08 4.79
C VAL A 8 17.95 9.71 4.05
N ARG A 9 18.46 10.59 3.19
CA ARG A 9 19.69 10.34 2.41
C ARG A 9 20.93 10.26 3.28
N GLU A 10 20.98 11.05 4.36
CA GLU A 10 22.07 10.99 5.34
C GLU A 10 21.97 9.75 6.24
N GLY A 11 20.75 9.23 6.45
CA GLY A 11 20.47 8.13 7.36
C GLY A 11 20.19 8.57 8.79
N ASN A 12 19.71 9.81 8.99
CA ASN A 12 19.38 10.34 10.30
C ASN A 12 18.05 9.76 10.80
N LEU A 13 18.13 8.59 11.43
CA LEU A 13 16.96 7.83 11.89
C LEU A 13 16.08 8.60 12.88
N GLN A 14 16.67 9.44 13.74
CA GLN A 14 15.93 10.16 14.78
C GLN A 14 15.01 11.23 14.18
N GLU A 15 15.54 12.03 13.25
CA GLU A 15 14.74 13.06 12.56
C GLU A 15 13.67 12.43 11.68
N VAL A 16 13.98 11.31 11.01
CA VAL A 16 12.97 10.57 10.24
C VAL A 16 11.87 10.03 11.14
N ARG A 17 12.20 9.49 12.31
CA ARG A 17 11.21 9.04 13.29
C ARG A 17 10.34 10.19 13.78
N LEU A 18 10.95 11.29 14.21
CA LEU A 18 10.23 12.47 14.69
C LEU A 18 9.27 13.01 13.63
N TRP A 19 9.71 13.06 12.37
CA TRP A 19 8.85 13.45 11.26
C TRP A 19 7.68 12.48 11.07
N LEU A 20 7.92 11.16 11.19
CA LEU A 20 6.89 10.13 11.10
C LEU A 20 5.98 10.05 12.33
N ASP A 21 6.28 10.70 13.44
CA ASP A 21 5.41 10.73 14.63
C ASP A 21 4.27 11.75 14.46
N ASP A 22 4.41 12.72 13.56
CA ASP A 22 3.30 13.59 13.14
C ASP A 22 2.36 12.84 12.17
N ILE A 23 1.13 12.59 12.62
CA ILE A 23 0.10 11.84 11.88
C ILE A 23 -0.24 12.44 10.52
N GLY A 24 -0.06 13.75 10.34
CA GLY A 24 -0.38 14.43 9.09
C GLY A 24 0.66 14.16 7.99
N ASN A 25 1.84 13.65 8.36
CA ASN A 25 2.89 13.34 7.40
C ASN A 25 2.64 12.00 6.71
N ASP A 26 2.65 12.03 5.38
CA ASP A 26 2.45 10.84 4.55
C ASP A 26 3.79 10.20 4.18
N VAL A 27 4.03 9.00 4.72
CA VAL A 27 5.22 8.18 4.44
C VAL A 27 5.36 7.84 2.95
N ASN A 28 4.25 7.81 2.22
CA ASN A 28 4.17 7.48 0.80
C ASN A 28 4.25 8.71 -0.11
N GLN A 29 4.43 9.90 0.45
CA GLN A 29 4.59 11.11 -0.32
C GLN A 29 5.89 11.05 -1.14
N GLY A 30 5.75 11.27 -2.45
CA GLY A 30 6.87 11.40 -3.37
C GLY A 30 7.26 12.86 -3.62
N ASP A 31 8.51 13.06 -4.06
CA ASP A 31 8.97 14.32 -4.63
C ASP A 31 8.40 14.58 -6.04
N GLU A 32 8.91 15.61 -6.72
CA GLU A 32 8.48 15.99 -8.07
C GLU A 32 8.72 14.91 -9.13
N HIS A 33 9.64 13.97 -8.88
CA HIS A 33 9.94 12.83 -9.73
C HIS A 33 9.30 11.52 -9.23
N ARG A 34 8.36 11.63 -8.27
CA ARG A 34 7.68 10.52 -7.61
C ARG A 34 8.62 9.60 -6.82
N PHE A 35 9.82 10.05 -6.46
CA PHE A 35 10.64 9.30 -5.50
C PHE A 35 10.04 9.45 -4.10
N SER A 36 9.58 8.34 -3.54
CA SER A 36 9.19 8.28 -2.13
C SER A 36 10.41 8.25 -1.21
N LEU A 37 10.19 8.46 0.10
CA LEU A 37 11.24 8.31 1.10
C LEU A 37 11.91 6.92 1.05
N LEU A 38 11.14 5.86 0.76
CA LEU A 38 11.68 4.51 0.62
C LEU A 38 12.65 4.39 -0.56
N HIS A 39 12.35 5.04 -1.69
CA HIS A 39 13.25 5.08 -2.84
C HIS A 39 14.59 5.74 -2.49
N TRP A 40 14.55 6.89 -1.81
CA TRP A 40 15.76 7.59 -1.36
C TRP A 40 16.56 6.77 -0.35
N ALA A 41 15.90 6.16 0.64
CA ALA A 41 16.55 5.32 1.63
C ALA A 41 17.22 4.09 1.00
N ALA A 42 16.54 3.44 0.04
CA ALA A 42 17.05 2.27 -0.65
C ALA A 42 18.21 2.60 -1.60
N ARG A 43 18.13 3.74 -2.30
CA ARG A 43 19.19 4.26 -3.17
C ARG A 43 20.48 4.57 -2.42
N GLU A 44 20.38 5.06 -1.19
CA GLU A 44 21.52 5.49 -0.36
C GLU A 44 21.95 4.41 0.66
N GLY A 45 21.35 3.22 0.61
CA GLY A 45 21.72 2.07 1.44
C GLY A 45 21.42 2.24 2.93
N LYS A 46 20.41 3.03 3.30
CA LYS A 46 20.11 3.35 4.71
C LYS A 46 19.16 2.32 5.32
N LEU A 47 19.64 1.10 5.54
CA LEU A 47 18.83 -0.02 6.05
C LEU A 47 17.96 0.33 7.30
N PRO A 48 18.48 0.99 8.35
CA PRO A 48 17.64 1.36 9.51
C PRO A 48 16.48 2.29 9.15
N VAL A 49 16.68 3.18 8.18
CA VAL A 49 15.64 4.08 7.69
C VAL A 49 14.65 3.32 6.80
N VAL A 50 15.13 2.42 5.95
CA VAL A 50 14.28 1.50 5.16
C VAL A 50 13.34 0.72 6.08
N ASP A 51 13.88 0.09 7.13
CA ASP A 51 13.09 -0.69 8.10
C ASP A 51 12.01 0.16 8.77
N LEU A 52 12.39 1.35 9.28
CA LEU A 52 11.44 2.29 9.89
C LEU A 52 10.31 2.70 8.92
N LEU A 53 10.65 3.04 7.67
CA LEU A 53 9.68 3.45 6.67
C LEU A 53 8.71 2.32 6.35
N VAL A 54 9.21 1.09 6.17
CA VAL A 54 8.38 -0.09 5.93
C VAL A 54 7.47 -0.38 7.11
N MET A 55 7.98 -0.30 8.34
CA MET A 55 7.18 -0.45 9.57
C MET A 55 6.07 0.60 9.67
N ARG A 56 6.31 1.83 9.18
CA ARG A 56 5.33 2.93 9.13
C ARG A 56 4.40 2.88 7.91
N GLY A 57 4.45 1.82 7.10
CA GLY A 57 3.52 1.60 5.98
C GLY A 57 3.97 2.19 4.65
N ALA A 58 5.28 2.33 4.42
CA ALA A 58 5.81 2.67 3.11
C ALA A 58 5.44 1.58 2.08
N ARG A 59 4.95 2.02 0.92
CA ARG A 59 4.58 1.17 -0.22
C ARG A 59 5.83 0.65 -0.90
N LEU A 60 6.03 -0.65 -0.78
CA LEU A 60 7.16 -1.38 -1.35
C LEU A 60 7.17 -1.41 -2.88
N ASN A 61 5.99 -1.57 -3.48
CA ASN A 61 5.79 -1.60 -4.92
C ASN A 61 5.53 -0.21 -5.51
N ALA A 62 5.77 0.85 -4.73
CA ALA A 62 5.70 2.19 -5.28
C ALA A 62 6.76 2.34 -6.37
N THR A 63 6.39 3.07 -7.42
CA THR A 63 7.29 3.36 -8.52
C THR A 63 7.52 4.85 -8.70
N ASN A 64 8.73 5.22 -9.09
CA ASN A 64 9.07 6.59 -9.51
C ASN A 64 8.57 6.88 -10.94
N MET A 65 8.89 8.05 -11.51
CA MET A 65 8.51 8.38 -12.90
C MET A 65 9.03 7.40 -13.96
N GLY A 66 10.15 6.72 -13.71
CA GLY A 66 10.74 5.71 -14.59
C GLY A 66 10.21 4.29 -14.34
N ASP A 67 9.13 4.16 -13.58
CA ASP A 67 8.57 2.89 -13.10
C ASP A 67 9.57 2.06 -12.23
N ASP A 68 10.65 2.64 -11.69
CA ASP A 68 11.58 1.94 -10.79
C ASP A 68 10.99 1.81 -9.38
N THR A 69 11.18 0.64 -8.77
CA THR A 69 10.88 0.38 -7.36
C THR A 69 12.11 0.59 -6.45
N ALA A 70 11.91 0.59 -5.13
CA ALA A 70 13.01 0.62 -4.17
C ALA A 70 14.04 -0.52 -4.40
N LEU A 71 13.59 -1.69 -4.87
CA LEU A 71 14.47 -2.82 -5.18
C LEU A 71 15.39 -2.54 -6.38
N HIS A 72 14.90 -1.86 -7.42
CA HIS A 72 15.72 -1.42 -8.56
C HIS A 72 16.84 -0.48 -8.10
N LEU A 73 16.50 0.46 -7.22
CA LEU A 73 17.45 1.47 -6.72
C LEU A 73 18.51 0.85 -5.81
N ALA A 74 18.13 -0.04 -4.89
CA ALA A 74 19.07 -0.77 -4.05
C ALA A 74 20.00 -1.66 -4.89
N ALA A 75 19.45 -2.35 -5.89
CA ALA A 75 20.22 -3.23 -6.78
C ALA A 75 21.21 -2.45 -7.67
N SER A 76 20.81 -1.30 -8.21
CA SER A 76 21.70 -0.46 -9.03
C SER A 76 22.85 0.17 -8.25
N HIS A 77 22.63 0.51 -6.98
CA HIS A 77 23.61 1.20 -6.14
C HIS A 77 24.46 0.25 -5.27
N GLY A 78 24.22 -1.06 -5.32
CA GLY A 78 25.08 -2.05 -4.66
C GLY A 78 24.75 -2.31 -3.19
N HIS A 79 23.53 -2.00 -2.74
CA HIS A 79 23.13 -2.10 -1.33
C HIS A 79 22.52 -3.48 -1.02
N ILE A 80 23.38 -4.49 -0.87
CA ILE A 80 22.98 -5.89 -0.66
C ILE A 80 22.15 -6.10 0.61
N ASP A 81 22.45 -5.37 1.69
CA ASP A 81 21.73 -5.40 2.96
C ASP A 81 20.28 -4.94 2.82
N VAL A 82 20.04 -3.87 2.05
CA VAL A 82 18.70 -3.40 1.69
C VAL A 82 18.00 -4.41 0.78
N VAL A 83 18.69 -4.97 -0.22
CA VAL A 83 18.12 -6.02 -1.09
C VAL A 83 17.67 -7.23 -0.28
N HIS A 84 18.52 -7.71 0.65
CA HIS A 84 18.17 -8.78 1.57
C HIS A 84 16.94 -8.44 2.39
N PHE A 85 16.91 -7.27 3.01
CA PHE A 85 15.78 -6.83 3.82
C PHE A 85 14.48 -6.80 3.02
N LEU A 86 14.48 -6.15 1.85
CA LEU A 86 13.29 -6.04 1.02
C LEU A 86 12.75 -7.44 0.65
N LEU A 87 13.60 -8.32 0.12
CA LEU A 87 13.20 -9.67 -0.30
C LEU A 87 12.78 -10.60 0.85
N ASN A 88 13.31 -10.38 2.06
CA ASN A 88 12.98 -11.20 3.23
C ASN A 88 11.75 -10.72 3.99
N CYS A 89 11.53 -9.40 4.05
CA CYS A 89 10.41 -8.83 4.78
C CYS A 89 9.07 -9.09 4.07
N HIS A 90 9.08 -9.09 2.74
CA HIS A 90 7.88 -9.28 1.93
C HIS A 90 8.21 -10.07 0.67
N ARG A 91 7.22 -10.81 0.14
CA ARG A 91 7.37 -11.47 -1.16
C ARG A 91 7.23 -10.43 -2.27
N PHE A 92 8.34 -9.85 -2.69
CA PHE A 92 8.40 -8.98 -3.86
C PHE A 92 8.31 -9.78 -5.15
N ASN A 93 7.70 -9.19 -6.19
CA ASN A 93 7.98 -9.63 -7.54
C ASN A 93 9.39 -9.14 -7.92
N VAL A 94 10.33 -10.09 -7.95
CA VAL A 94 11.76 -9.85 -8.25
C VAL A 94 12.01 -9.42 -9.69
N ASP A 95 11.07 -9.70 -10.61
CA ASP A 95 11.18 -9.44 -12.04
C ASP A 95 10.28 -8.28 -12.50
N MET A 96 9.86 -7.40 -11.58
CA MET A 96 9.11 -6.20 -11.95
C MET A 96 9.89 -5.37 -12.98
N PRO A 97 9.33 -5.12 -14.17
CA PRO A 97 10.00 -4.31 -15.18
C PRO A 97 9.72 -2.83 -14.97
N ASN A 98 10.76 -2.00 -15.11
CA ASN A 98 10.62 -0.54 -15.16
C ASN A 98 10.18 -0.04 -16.56
N GLU A 99 10.22 1.28 -16.80
CA GLU A 99 9.72 1.88 -18.04
C GLU A 99 10.48 1.41 -19.29
N HIS A 100 11.72 0.97 -19.10
CA HIS A 100 12.61 0.45 -20.15
C HIS A 100 12.56 -1.08 -20.24
N GLY A 101 11.73 -1.74 -19.44
CA GLY A 101 11.69 -3.19 -19.34
C GLY A 101 12.84 -3.80 -18.56
N ASN A 102 13.67 -2.98 -17.90
CA ASN A 102 14.74 -3.47 -17.06
C ASN A 102 14.16 -3.94 -15.72
N THR A 103 14.59 -5.12 -15.28
CA THR A 103 14.31 -5.65 -13.94
C THR A 103 15.42 -5.25 -12.96
N PRO A 104 15.26 -5.42 -11.64
CA PRO A 104 16.34 -5.21 -10.68
C PRO A 104 17.61 -6.01 -11.01
N LEU A 105 17.46 -7.21 -11.59
CA LEU A 105 18.60 -8.03 -12.03
C LEU A 105 19.35 -7.43 -13.22
N HIS A 106 18.67 -6.76 -14.15
CA HIS A 106 19.34 -6.00 -15.23
C HIS A 106 20.28 -4.95 -14.64
N TYR A 107 19.81 -4.18 -13.64
CA TYR A 107 20.64 -3.17 -12.99
C TYR A 107 21.81 -3.76 -12.22
N ALA A 108 21.59 -4.83 -11.44
CA ALA A 108 22.68 -5.50 -10.72
C ALA A 108 23.76 -6.02 -11.68
N CYS A 109 23.36 -6.61 -12.81
CA CYS A 109 24.29 -7.08 -13.84
C CYS A 109 25.04 -5.94 -14.54
N PHE A 110 24.34 -4.87 -14.94
CA PHE A 110 24.93 -3.70 -15.60
C PHE A 110 26.01 -3.03 -14.75
N TRP A 111 25.72 -2.82 -13.46
CA TRP A 111 26.64 -2.22 -12.51
C TRP A 111 27.64 -3.22 -11.91
N ASN A 112 27.56 -4.49 -12.32
CA ASN A 112 28.47 -5.57 -11.92
C ASN A 112 28.46 -5.87 -10.40
N HIS A 113 27.27 -5.82 -9.78
CA HIS A 113 27.05 -6.18 -8.38
C HIS A 113 26.74 -7.67 -8.24
N LEU A 114 27.79 -8.49 -8.36
CA LEU A 114 27.67 -9.96 -8.44
C LEU A 114 26.87 -10.57 -7.28
N GLU A 115 27.14 -10.17 -6.03
CA GLU A 115 26.47 -10.72 -4.84
C GLU A 115 24.95 -10.46 -4.89
N ILE A 116 24.53 -9.29 -5.36
CA ILE A 116 23.12 -8.94 -5.55
C ILE A 116 22.52 -9.77 -6.68
N SER A 117 23.22 -9.91 -7.81
CA SER A 117 22.77 -10.74 -8.93
C SER A 117 22.54 -12.20 -8.50
N GLU A 118 23.49 -12.79 -7.77
CA GLU A 118 23.36 -14.15 -7.24
C GLU A 118 22.15 -14.26 -6.29
N TYR A 119 21.96 -13.27 -5.41
CA TYR A 119 20.86 -13.30 -4.46
C TYR A 119 19.50 -13.14 -5.15
N LEU A 120 19.39 -12.28 -6.16
CA LEU A 120 18.18 -12.13 -6.96
C LEU A 120 17.82 -13.43 -7.69
N ILE A 121 18.80 -14.11 -8.29
CA ILE A 121 18.58 -15.40 -8.97
C ILE A 121 18.13 -16.49 -7.99
N LYS A 122 18.73 -16.55 -6.78
CA LYS A 122 18.30 -17.45 -5.70
C LYS A 122 16.86 -17.20 -5.26
N ASN A 123 16.37 -15.96 -5.41
CA ASN A 123 14.99 -15.58 -5.13
C ASN A 123 14.08 -15.62 -6.38
N GLY A 124 14.52 -16.27 -7.46
CA GLY A 124 13.69 -16.57 -8.62
C GLY A 124 13.76 -15.57 -9.77
N ALA A 125 14.66 -14.57 -9.73
CA ALA A 125 14.80 -13.62 -10.82
C ALA A 125 15.29 -14.28 -12.12
N CYS A 126 14.67 -13.93 -13.24
CA CYS A 126 14.94 -14.55 -14.53
C CYS A 126 16.13 -13.90 -15.26
N LEU A 127 17.21 -14.66 -15.47
CA LEU A 127 18.37 -14.20 -16.26
C LEU A 127 18.07 -13.98 -17.74
N MET A 128 16.99 -14.58 -18.26
CA MET A 128 16.60 -14.58 -19.67
C MET A 128 15.44 -13.62 -19.97
N GLN A 129 15.04 -12.78 -19.02
CA GLN A 129 14.04 -11.75 -19.25
C GLN A 129 14.60 -10.65 -20.14
N GLU A 130 14.02 -10.45 -21.31
CA GLU A 130 14.40 -9.36 -22.21
C GLU A 130 13.82 -8.02 -21.72
N ASN A 131 14.59 -6.94 -21.89
CA ASN A 131 14.11 -5.56 -21.78
C ASN A 131 13.56 -5.04 -23.13
N LYS A 132 13.18 -3.75 -23.21
CA LYS A 132 12.68 -3.13 -24.46
C LYS A 132 13.71 -3.11 -25.60
N TYR A 133 14.99 -3.26 -25.28
CA TYR A 133 16.08 -3.32 -26.25
C TYR A 133 16.38 -4.75 -26.70
N GLY A 134 15.67 -5.75 -26.18
CA GLY A 134 15.89 -7.16 -26.49
C GLY A 134 17.12 -7.73 -25.79
N GLU A 135 17.65 -7.04 -24.78
CA GLU A 135 18.82 -7.46 -23.99
C GLU A 135 18.36 -8.21 -22.74
N THR A 136 19.07 -9.29 -22.39
CA THR A 136 18.85 -10.04 -21.15
C THR A 136 19.85 -9.65 -20.06
N PRO A 137 19.56 -9.86 -18.77
CA PRO A 137 20.53 -9.62 -17.70
C PRO A 137 21.85 -10.35 -17.90
N LEU A 138 21.84 -11.55 -18.51
CA LEU A 138 23.05 -12.30 -18.80
C LEU A 138 23.93 -11.63 -19.86
N GLU A 139 23.33 -11.04 -20.89
CA GLU A 139 24.02 -10.33 -21.97
C GLU A 139 24.60 -8.99 -21.49
N ILE A 140 23.91 -8.32 -20.58
CA ILE A 140 24.34 -7.05 -19.98
C ILE A 140 25.46 -7.28 -18.94
N ALA A 141 25.49 -8.45 -18.30
CA ALA A 141 26.51 -8.77 -17.32
C ALA A 141 27.91 -8.78 -17.94
N ARG A 142 28.91 -8.35 -17.15
CA ARG A 142 30.31 -8.47 -17.60
C ARG A 142 30.68 -9.94 -17.84
N PRO A 143 31.61 -10.25 -18.77
CA PRO A 143 31.93 -11.64 -19.13
C PRO A 143 32.27 -12.54 -17.93
N ARG A 144 33.02 -12.03 -16.95
CA ARG A 144 33.37 -12.78 -15.73
C ARG A 144 32.16 -13.03 -14.81
N ALA A 145 31.25 -12.07 -14.71
CA ALA A 145 30.03 -12.24 -13.93
C ALA A 145 29.10 -13.25 -14.63
N ALA A 146 28.92 -13.13 -15.94
CA ALA A 146 28.12 -14.07 -16.73
C ALA A 146 28.60 -15.52 -16.58
N THR A 147 29.91 -15.77 -16.57
CA THR A 147 30.48 -17.12 -16.35
C THR A 147 30.18 -17.71 -14.97
N LEU A 148 29.83 -16.89 -13.99
CA LEU A 148 29.45 -17.34 -12.64
C LEU A 148 27.92 -17.45 -12.49
N LEU A 149 27.19 -16.50 -13.06
CA LEU A 149 25.74 -16.42 -12.93
C LEU A 149 25.00 -17.51 -13.73
N ALA A 150 25.47 -17.83 -14.94
CA ALA A 150 24.86 -18.86 -15.77
C ALA A 150 24.84 -20.26 -15.10
N PRO A 151 25.99 -20.82 -14.65
CA PRO A 151 25.98 -22.13 -14.01
C PRO A 151 25.23 -22.13 -12.67
N LEU A 152 25.23 -20.99 -11.94
CA LEU A 152 24.44 -20.85 -10.72
C LEU A 152 22.94 -20.92 -11.02
N ALA A 153 22.47 -20.26 -12.08
CA ALA A 153 21.08 -20.30 -12.47
C ALA A 153 20.65 -21.69 -12.96
N GLU A 154 21.48 -22.37 -13.76
CA GLU A 154 21.24 -23.76 -14.18
C GLU A 154 21.17 -24.71 -12.98
N ALA A 155 22.08 -24.56 -12.01
CA ALA A 155 22.08 -25.35 -10.78
C ALA A 155 20.82 -25.14 -9.93
N LEU A 156 20.18 -23.98 -10.03
CA LEU A 156 18.91 -23.64 -9.39
C LEU A 156 17.69 -24.04 -10.23
N GLY A 157 17.89 -24.63 -11.42
CA GLY A 157 16.82 -25.11 -12.29
C GLY A 157 16.23 -24.05 -13.24
N HIS A 158 16.89 -22.90 -13.40
CA HIS A 158 16.47 -21.89 -14.38
C HIS A 158 16.82 -22.34 -15.80
N ASP A 159 15.88 -22.15 -16.73
CA ASP A 159 16.10 -22.44 -18.14
C ASP A 159 16.76 -21.26 -18.84
N LEU A 160 17.99 -21.46 -19.32
CA LEU A 160 18.76 -20.47 -20.09
C LEU A 160 18.59 -20.60 -21.60
N SER A 161 17.86 -21.62 -22.08
CA SER A 161 17.69 -21.86 -23.53
C SER A 161 16.58 -21.02 -24.13
N HIS A 162 15.57 -20.65 -23.34
CA HIS A 162 14.41 -19.88 -23.80
C HIS A 162 14.48 -18.44 -23.28
N ARG A 163 14.59 -17.50 -24.20
CA ARG A 163 14.46 -16.07 -23.91
C ARG A 163 13.01 -15.73 -23.61
N ARG A 164 12.76 -14.91 -22.59
CA ARG A 164 11.43 -14.40 -22.26
C ARG A 164 11.29 -13.01 -22.88
N PRO A 165 10.52 -12.85 -23.97
CA PRO A 165 10.41 -11.58 -24.64
C PRO A 165 9.74 -10.53 -23.75
N PHE A 166 10.20 -9.29 -23.84
CA PHE A 166 9.54 -8.18 -23.17
C PHE A 166 8.13 -8.00 -23.75
N ARG A 167 7.11 -8.04 -22.88
CA ARG A 167 5.74 -7.68 -23.25
C ARG A 167 5.44 -6.31 -22.70
N ASP A 168 5.27 -5.33 -23.60
CA ASP A 168 4.89 -3.99 -23.17
C ASP A 168 3.44 -3.99 -22.70
N THR A 169 3.25 -4.01 -21.38
CA THR A 169 1.95 -3.89 -20.73
C THR A 169 1.59 -2.43 -20.43
N SER A 170 2.36 -1.45 -20.90
CA SER A 170 2.08 -0.02 -20.66
C SER A 170 0.74 0.46 -21.23
N TRP A 171 0.21 -0.22 -22.25
CA TRP A 171 -1.13 0.06 -22.79
C TRP A 171 -2.26 -0.44 -21.88
N ILE A 172 -1.98 -1.40 -21.00
CA ILE A 172 -2.95 -1.89 -20.03
C ILE A 172 -3.05 -0.82 -18.93
N GLY A 173 -4.18 -0.11 -18.88
CA GLY A 173 -4.46 0.93 -17.88
C GLY A 173 -4.48 0.45 -16.42
N THR A 174 -4.03 -0.77 -16.14
CA THR A 174 -3.89 -1.40 -14.83
C THR A 174 -2.50 -1.24 -14.21
N LYS A 175 -1.55 -0.55 -14.88
CA LYS A 175 -0.35 -0.05 -14.22
C LYS A 175 -0.78 0.86 -13.07
N THR A 176 -0.96 0.27 -11.90
CA THR A 176 -1.19 0.94 -10.63
C THR A 176 0.13 1.57 -10.21
N ARG A 177 0.60 2.56 -10.98
CA ARG A 177 1.53 3.57 -10.50
C ARG A 177 0.99 3.98 -9.14
N ALA A 178 1.77 3.74 -8.09
CA ALA A 178 1.36 3.82 -6.68
C ALA A 178 0.16 4.75 -6.55
N ARG A 179 -1.06 4.18 -6.36
CA ARG A 179 -2.36 4.87 -6.43
C ARG A 179 -2.16 6.35 -6.15
N ASP A 180 -2.27 7.13 -7.24
CA ASP A 180 -1.75 8.46 -7.42
C ASP A 180 -1.59 9.19 -6.08
N ALA A 181 -0.34 9.41 -5.65
CA ALA A 181 0.01 10.07 -4.38
C ALA A 181 -0.57 11.50 -4.24
N THR A 182 -1.39 11.93 -5.19
CA THR A 182 -2.04 13.23 -5.32
C THR A 182 -3.36 13.32 -4.53
N LEU A 183 -4.03 12.20 -4.22
CA LEU A 183 -5.20 12.20 -3.32
C LEU A 183 -4.83 12.63 -1.89
N TYR A 184 -3.60 12.35 -1.45
CA TYR A 184 -3.17 12.60 -0.08
C TYR A 184 -2.78 14.08 0.20
N LYS A 185 -2.63 14.89 -0.86
CA LYS A 185 -2.30 16.34 -0.79
C LYS A 185 -3.52 17.26 -0.73
N LEU A 186 -4.72 16.71 -0.64
CA LEU A 186 -5.96 17.48 -0.69
C LEU A 186 -6.22 18.25 0.62
N ASP A 187 -5.46 19.32 0.82
CA ASP A 187 -5.82 20.43 1.69
C ASP A 187 -6.06 21.69 0.81
N GLY A 188 -7.07 22.47 1.15
CA GLY A 188 -7.33 23.79 0.54
C GLY A 188 -7.83 23.76 -0.92
N GLU A 189 -7.26 24.64 -1.76
CA GLU A 189 -7.72 24.96 -3.13
C GLU A 189 -7.58 23.82 -4.16
N SER A 190 -6.90 22.73 -3.79
CA SER A 190 -6.65 21.57 -4.66
C SER A 190 -7.78 20.55 -4.70
N TRP A 191 -8.83 20.76 -3.88
CA TRP A 191 -9.98 19.87 -3.72
C TRP A 191 -11.30 20.60 -4.02
N ASP A 192 -12.02 20.14 -5.04
CA ASP A 192 -13.39 20.56 -5.31
C ASP A 192 -14.33 19.36 -5.14
N PRO A 193 -15.32 19.43 -4.23
CA PRO A 193 -16.33 18.38 -4.08
C PRO A 193 -17.09 18.03 -5.36
N ARG A 194 -17.14 18.94 -6.33
CA ARG A 194 -17.80 18.76 -7.63
C ARG A 194 -17.06 17.80 -8.57
N ASP A 195 -15.78 17.55 -8.33
CA ASP A 195 -14.97 16.65 -9.14
C ASP A 195 -15.20 15.17 -8.79
N VAL A 196 -15.98 14.89 -7.73
CA VAL A 196 -16.33 13.52 -7.34
C VAL A 196 -17.55 13.05 -8.14
N GLU A 197 -17.32 12.09 -9.03
CA GLU A 197 -18.36 11.44 -9.81
C GLU A 197 -18.94 10.26 -9.02
N LEU A 198 -20.19 10.35 -8.58
CA LEU A 198 -20.85 9.27 -7.85
C LEU A 198 -21.37 8.21 -8.83
N THR A 199 -21.07 6.94 -8.56
CA THR A 199 -21.38 5.82 -9.46
C THR A 199 -22.48 4.91 -8.91
N GLY A 200 -22.69 4.86 -7.60
CA GLY A 200 -23.78 4.08 -7.00
C GLY A 200 -23.77 4.07 -5.48
N ALA A 201 -24.86 3.59 -4.87
CA ALA A 201 -24.94 3.40 -3.42
C ALA A 201 -24.36 2.05 -3.00
N LEU A 202 -23.53 2.05 -1.96
CA LEU A 202 -22.94 0.85 -1.37
C LEU A 202 -23.74 0.38 -0.15
N ALA A 203 -24.12 1.32 0.72
CA ALA A 203 -24.89 1.01 1.91
C ALA A 203 -25.74 2.20 2.32
N ASP A 204 -26.94 1.93 2.82
CA ASP A 204 -27.79 2.96 3.40
C ASP A 204 -28.11 2.65 4.87
N GLY A 205 -27.42 3.35 5.77
CA GLY A 205 -27.57 3.19 7.22
C GLY A 205 -28.48 4.25 7.85
N HIS A 206 -28.80 4.06 9.13
CA HIS A 206 -29.57 5.06 9.88
C HIS A 206 -28.81 6.38 10.08
N GLY A 207 -27.49 6.30 10.29
CA GLY A 207 -26.64 7.47 10.57
C GLY A 207 -25.91 8.06 9.36
N ALA A 208 -25.75 7.29 8.28
CA ALA A 208 -25.06 7.74 7.07
C ALA A 208 -25.47 6.90 5.86
N GLU A 209 -25.42 7.53 4.69
CA GLU A 209 -25.49 6.90 3.37
C GLU A 209 -24.05 6.79 2.83
N VAL A 210 -23.68 5.62 2.30
CA VAL A 210 -22.34 5.34 1.78
C VAL A 210 -22.45 5.10 0.28
N LEU A 211 -21.72 5.88 -0.49
CA LEU A 211 -21.77 5.91 -1.94
C LEU A 211 -20.40 5.59 -2.53
N LYS A 212 -20.36 4.84 -3.62
CA LYS A 212 -19.18 4.66 -4.44
C LYS A 212 -19.06 5.84 -5.41
N GLY A 213 -17.85 6.32 -5.62
CA GLY A 213 -17.56 7.32 -6.63
C GLY A 213 -16.16 7.15 -7.22
N SER A 214 -15.83 8.08 -8.11
CA SER A 214 -14.48 8.25 -8.65
C SER A 214 -14.07 9.71 -8.51
N PHE A 215 -12.85 9.93 -8.04
CA PHE A 215 -12.22 11.25 -8.01
C PHE A 215 -10.91 11.17 -8.78
N ARG A 216 -10.75 11.98 -9.84
CA ARG A 216 -9.56 11.95 -10.72
C ARG A 216 -9.19 10.54 -11.19
N ARG A 217 -10.18 9.75 -11.59
CA ARG A 217 -10.06 8.33 -12.01
C ARG A 217 -9.66 7.35 -10.90
N CYS A 218 -9.54 7.79 -9.65
CA CYS A 218 -9.32 6.92 -8.50
C CYS A 218 -10.67 6.56 -7.86
N PRO A 219 -10.96 5.28 -7.62
CA PRO A 219 -12.20 4.86 -6.97
C PRO A 219 -12.17 5.26 -5.50
N VAL A 220 -13.22 5.95 -5.05
CA VAL A 220 -13.37 6.46 -3.67
C VAL A 220 -14.73 6.09 -3.11
N VAL A 221 -14.84 6.16 -1.79
CA VAL A 221 -16.10 6.03 -1.05
C VAL A 221 -16.45 7.38 -0.45
N VAL A 222 -17.68 7.82 -0.68
CA VAL A 222 -18.24 9.03 -0.09
C VAL A 222 -19.26 8.63 0.96
N LYS A 223 -18.99 8.98 2.20
CA LYS A 223 -19.91 8.76 3.32
C LYS A 223 -20.61 10.06 3.66
N MET A 224 -21.92 10.10 3.43
CA MET A 224 -22.78 11.25 3.70
C MET A 224 -23.53 11.06 5.03
N LEU A 225 -23.23 11.89 6.02
CA LEU A 225 -23.86 11.83 7.34
C LEU A 225 -25.32 12.28 7.28
N LYS A 226 -26.23 11.45 7.81
CA LYS A 226 -27.66 11.75 7.97
C LYS A 226 -27.89 12.50 9.28
N LEU A 227 -27.81 13.82 9.22
CA LEU A 227 -28.11 14.69 10.35
C LEU A 227 -29.54 15.20 10.27
N ARG A 228 -30.27 15.17 11.41
CA ARG A 228 -31.63 15.75 11.49
C ARG A 228 -31.62 17.23 11.13
N ASN A 229 -30.68 17.97 11.73
CA ASN A 229 -30.37 19.37 11.43
C ASN A 229 -28.85 19.53 11.41
N CYS A 230 -28.29 20.15 10.38
CA CYS A 230 -26.88 20.52 10.30
C CYS A 230 -26.72 22.00 10.70
N THR A 231 -26.25 22.24 11.91
CA THR A 231 -25.96 23.58 12.43
C THR A 231 -24.57 24.06 11.99
N VAL A 232 -24.38 25.38 11.93
CA VAL A 232 -23.05 26.01 11.66
C VAL A 232 -22.00 25.50 12.65
N ARG A 233 -22.39 25.28 13.91
CA ARG A 233 -21.51 24.70 14.93
C ARG A 233 -21.05 23.29 14.58
N GLN A 234 -21.97 22.41 14.16
CA GLN A 234 -21.61 21.05 13.74
C GLN A 234 -20.68 21.04 12.52
N ALA A 235 -20.91 21.92 11.55
CA ALA A 235 -20.02 22.04 10.39
C ALA A 235 -18.61 22.54 10.78
N ARG A 236 -18.52 23.43 11.79
CA ARG A 236 -17.24 23.88 12.35
C ARG A 236 -16.54 22.76 13.11
N ASP A 237 -17.23 22.11 14.04
CA ASP A 237 -16.68 21.02 14.85
C ASP A 237 -16.22 19.85 13.95
N PHE A 238 -16.96 19.56 12.86
CA PHE A 238 -16.56 18.60 11.81
C PHE A 238 -15.22 18.94 11.14
N LYS A 239 -14.99 20.22 10.81
CA LYS A 239 -13.71 20.70 10.25
C LYS A 239 -12.57 20.68 11.26
N GLU A 240 -12.85 20.98 12.53
CA GLU A 240 -11.86 20.97 13.61
C GLU A 240 -11.39 19.55 13.96
N GLU A 241 -12.27 18.55 13.89
CA GLU A 241 -11.94 17.15 14.17
C GLU A 241 -11.27 16.43 12.98
N PHE A 242 -11.51 16.88 11.74
CA PHE A 242 -11.02 16.23 10.52
C PHE A 242 -9.50 15.96 10.46
N PRO A 243 -8.60 16.90 10.81
CA PRO A 243 -7.15 16.65 10.73
C PRO A 243 -6.69 15.43 11.54
N ARG A 244 -7.42 15.05 12.59
CA ARG A 244 -7.10 13.89 13.42
C ARG A 244 -7.41 12.54 12.76
N LEU A 245 -8.19 12.57 11.67
CA LEU A 245 -8.60 11.39 10.90
C LEU A 245 -7.68 11.14 9.68
N ARG A 246 -6.75 12.07 9.41
CA ARG A 246 -5.78 12.03 8.30
C ARG A 246 -4.48 11.30 8.69
N ILE A 247 -4.59 10.06 9.14
CA ILE A 247 -3.44 9.27 9.61
C ILE A 247 -2.81 8.51 8.43
N PHE A 248 -1.68 9.01 7.91
CA PHE A 248 -1.02 8.43 6.72
C PHE A 248 0.24 7.61 7.05
N ASN A 249 0.69 7.64 8.30
CA ASN A 249 1.93 7.05 8.79
C ASN A 249 1.74 5.68 9.48
N HIS A 250 0.62 4.99 9.23
CA HIS A 250 0.34 3.68 9.79
C HIS A 250 -0.26 2.71 8.75
N PRO A 251 0.27 1.48 8.58
CA PRO A 251 -0.15 0.56 7.51
C PRO A 251 -1.59 0.04 7.67
N ASN A 252 -2.05 -0.13 8.92
CA ASN A 252 -3.37 -0.71 9.24
C ASN A 252 -4.45 0.34 9.54
N ILE A 253 -4.26 1.60 9.12
CA ILE A 253 -5.27 2.65 9.25
C ILE A 253 -5.67 3.11 7.86
N LEU A 254 -6.98 3.22 7.62
CA LEU A 254 -7.54 3.79 6.41
C LEU A 254 -7.90 5.26 6.70
N PRO A 255 -7.11 6.24 6.22
CA PRO A 255 -7.31 7.64 6.51
C PRO A 255 -8.54 8.21 5.80
N VAL A 256 -9.10 9.27 6.38
CA VAL A 256 -10.05 10.14 5.66
C VAL A 256 -9.23 11.05 4.75
N LEU A 257 -9.46 10.96 3.45
CA LEU A 257 -8.72 11.70 2.43
C LEU A 257 -9.16 13.17 2.38
N ALA A 258 -10.47 13.39 2.45
CA ALA A 258 -11.06 14.71 2.35
C ALA A 258 -12.43 14.76 3.03
N ILE A 259 -12.87 15.99 3.31
CA ILE A 259 -14.22 16.29 3.77
C ILE A 259 -14.85 17.39 2.93
N PHE A 260 -16.18 17.39 2.85
CA PHE A 260 -16.91 18.51 2.28
C PHE A 260 -18.30 18.67 2.89
N THR A 261 -18.88 19.84 2.69
CA THR A 261 -20.23 20.16 3.17
C THR A 261 -21.13 20.37 1.96
N ALA A 262 -22.06 19.44 1.73
CA ALA A 262 -23.13 19.57 0.76
C ALA A 262 -24.42 19.81 1.54
N THR A 263 -24.62 21.05 2.03
CA THR A 263 -25.72 21.42 2.93
C THR A 263 -27.04 20.80 2.49
N PRO A 264 -27.72 20.00 3.35
CA PRO A 264 -27.53 19.84 4.80
C PRO A 264 -26.62 18.68 5.24
N ARG A 265 -25.87 18.04 4.34
CA ARG A 265 -25.05 16.84 4.62
C ARG A 265 -23.57 17.20 4.83
N LEU A 266 -22.96 16.50 5.78
CA LEU A 266 -21.52 16.48 6.00
C LEU A 266 -20.96 15.20 5.38
N CYS A 267 -19.94 15.31 4.54
CA CYS A 267 -19.45 14.22 3.72
C CYS A 267 -17.97 13.95 4.01
N LEU A 268 -17.62 12.67 4.13
CA LEU A 268 -16.26 12.18 4.22
C LEU A 268 -15.90 11.41 2.95
N VAL A 269 -14.64 11.48 2.55
CA VAL A 269 -14.10 10.73 1.41
C VAL A 269 -12.96 9.83 1.88
N SER A 270 -13.02 8.56 1.52
CA SER A 270 -12.02 7.53 1.80
C SER A 270 -11.71 6.72 0.54
N ASP A 271 -10.60 5.98 0.52
CA ASP A 271 -10.27 5.08 -0.59
C ASP A 271 -11.30 3.94 -0.68
N TYR A 272 -11.65 3.53 -1.90
CA TYR A 272 -12.51 2.38 -2.11
C TYR A 272 -11.76 1.06 -1.91
N MET A 273 -12.31 0.22 -1.04
CA MET A 273 -11.77 -1.10 -0.69
C MET A 273 -12.56 -2.17 -1.43
N GLN A 274 -11.89 -2.95 -2.27
CA GLN A 274 -12.56 -3.85 -3.20
C GLN A 274 -13.26 -5.04 -2.52
N TYR A 275 -12.73 -5.51 -1.38
CA TYR A 275 -13.32 -6.61 -0.62
C TYR A 275 -14.36 -6.15 0.41
N GLY A 276 -14.57 -4.83 0.56
CA GLY A 276 -15.49 -4.28 1.54
C GLY A 276 -15.00 -4.42 2.98
N SER A 277 -15.92 -4.59 3.91
CA SER A 277 -15.63 -4.73 5.34
C SER A 277 -15.35 -6.17 5.74
N LEU A 278 -14.74 -6.36 6.91
CA LEU A 278 -14.52 -7.69 7.50
C LEU A 278 -15.85 -8.42 7.74
N PHE A 279 -16.94 -7.68 8.01
CA PHE A 279 -18.28 -8.25 8.06
C PHE A 279 -18.67 -8.89 6.73
N ASP A 280 -18.43 -8.19 5.62
CA ASP A 280 -18.77 -8.65 4.28
C ASP A 280 -17.96 -9.91 3.96
N VAL A 281 -16.64 -9.89 4.17
CA VAL A 281 -15.77 -11.06 3.93
C VAL A 281 -16.18 -12.30 4.73
N LEU A 282 -16.61 -12.13 5.99
CA LEU A 282 -16.92 -13.26 6.87
C LEU A 282 -18.37 -13.78 6.76
N HIS A 283 -19.33 -12.92 6.39
CA HIS A 283 -20.76 -13.25 6.47
C HIS A 283 -21.51 -13.10 5.16
N GLN A 284 -21.02 -12.28 4.23
CA GLN A 284 -21.60 -12.12 2.91
C GLN A 284 -20.71 -12.88 1.92
N ARG A 285 -21.31 -13.61 0.97
CA ARG A 285 -20.51 -14.14 -0.14
C ARG A 285 -20.10 -12.95 -0.99
N VAL A 286 -18.88 -12.47 -0.79
CA VAL A 286 -18.28 -11.49 -1.68
C VAL A 286 -17.88 -12.24 -2.94
N ASP A 287 -18.76 -12.23 -3.95
CA ASP A 287 -18.44 -12.74 -5.28
C ASP A 287 -17.45 -11.76 -5.94
N THR A 288 -16.14 -12.00 -5.78
CA THR A 288 -15.14 -11.21 -6.48
C THR A 288 -15.05 -11.67 -7.92
N VAL A 289 -15.31 -10.77 -8.86
CA VAL A 289 -15.00 -11.00 -10.28
C VAL A 289 -13.50 -10.76 -10.47
N THR A 290 -12.72 -11.82 -10.28
CA THR A 290 -11.34 -11.91 -10.77
C THR A 290 -11.32 -12.95 -11.88
N ASP A 291 -11.09 -12.53 -13.12
CA ASP A 291 -10.78 -13.40 -14.28
C ASP A 291 -11.64 -14.66 -14.43
N GLY A 292 -12.96 -14.49 -14.56
CA GLY A 292 -13.87 -15.58 -14.97
C GLY A 292 -14.07 -16.72 -13.96
N ASN A 293 -13.47 -16.65 -12.77
CA ASN A 293 -13.69 -17.60 -11.69
C ASN A 293 -14.38 -16.92 -10.50
N VAL A 294 -15.63 -17.29 -10.25
CA VAL A 294 -16.39 -16.89 -9.06
C VAL A 294 -15.87 -17.73 -7.89
N GLY A 295 -14.90 -17.20 -7.14
CA GLY A 295 -14.40 -17.81 -5.92
C GLY A 295 -14.82 -17.01 -4.71
N ALA A 296 -15.46 -17.64 -3.72
CA ALA A 296 -15.68 -17.02 -2.42
C ALA A 296 -14.32 -16.81 -1.71
N VAL A 297 -14.15 -15.67 -1.05
CA VAL A 297 -12.98 -15.45 -0.18
C VAL A 297 -13.13 -16.34 1.06
N GLU A 298 -12.45 -17.47 1.08
CA GLU A 298 -12.35 -18.32 2.26
C GLU A 298 -11.26 -17.77 3.19
N VAL A 299 -11.63 -17.35 4.40
CA VAL A 299 -10.67 -16.88 5.40
C VAL A 299 -10.15 -18.07 6.19
N SER A 300 -8.89 -18.45 5.96
CA SER A 300 -8.21 -19.45 6.77
C SER A 300 -7.92 -18.94 8.19
N GLN A 301 -7.63 -19.87 9.10
CA GLN A 301 -7.24 -19.53 10.47
C GLN A 301 -5.99 -18.64 10.52
N ARG A 302 -5.03 -18.83 9.59
CA ARG A 302 -3.83 -17.99 9.49
C ARG A 302 -4.18 -16.56 9.11
N GLN A 303 -5.02 -16.36 8.09
CA GLN A 303 -5.47 -15.03 7.67
C GLN A 303 -6.29 -14.34 8.77
N ALA A 304 -7.11 -15.09 9.51
CA ALA A 304 -7.85 -14.55 10.66
C ALA A 304 -6.91 -14.05 11.78
N MET A 305 -5.85 -14.80 12.10
CA MET A 305 -4.84 -14.36 13.07
C MET A 305 -4.10 -13.11 12.58
N ARG A 306 -3.82 -12.98 11.28
CA ARG A 306 -3.24 -11.78 10.70
C ARG A 306 -4.16 -10.57 10.84
N PHE A 307 -5.44 -10.70 10.49
CA PHE A 307 -6.41 -9.63 10.70
C PHE A 307 -6.47 -9.20 12.17
N ALA A 308 -6.42 -10.14 13.12
CA ALA A 308 -6.38 -9.82 14.54
C ALA A 308 -5.13 -9.00 14.92
N VAL A 309 -3.95 -9.38 14.40
CA VAL A 309 -2.70 -8.63 14.63
C VAL A 309 -2.75 -7.23 13.99
N ASP A 310 -3.24 -7.12 12.76
CA ASP A 310 -3.41 -5.85 12.06
C ASP A 310 -4.32 -4.87 12.81
N ILE A 311 -5.47 -5.38 13.27
CA ILE A 311 -6.44 -4.62 14.08
C ILE A 311 -5.79 -4.21 15.40
N ALA A 312 -5.07 -5.12 16.07
CA ALA A 312 -4.40 -4.83 17.34
C ALA A 312 -3.35 -3.72 17.21
N LYS A 313 -2.50 -3.77 16.17
CA LYS A 313 -1.51 -2.72 15.88
C LYS A 313 -2.16 -1.36 15.64
N ALA A 314 -3.21 -1.33 14.83
CA ALA A 314 -3.95 -0.10 14.58
C ALA A 314 -4.58 0.46 15.87
N MET A 315 -5.20 -0.40 16.69
CA MET A 315 -5.80 0.01 17.96
C MET A 315 -4.76 0.48 18.98
N GLU A 316 -3.60 -0.17 19.05
CA GLU A 316 -2.46 0.27 19.87
C GLU A 316 -2.03 1.69 19.47
N PHE A 317 -1.90 1.95 18.16
CA PHE A 317 -1.57 3.27 17.66
C PHE A 317 -2.65 4.32 17.98
N LEU A 318 -3.94 3.99 17.77
CA LEU A 318 -5.06 4.89 18.06
C LEU A 318 -5.22 5.22 19.54
N HIS A 319 -4.78 4.31 20.43
CA HIS A 319 -4.79 4.50 21.88
C HIS A 319 -3.44 4.99 22.44
N SER A 320 -2.48 5.32 21.59
CA SER A 320 -1.23 5.91 22.04
C SER A 320 -1.51 7.24 22.75
N PRO A 321 -0.74 7.59 23.80
CA PRO A 321 -0.96 8.82 24.59
C PRO A 321 -0.84 10.10 23.75
N GLU A 322 -0.19 10.00 22.60
CA GLU A 322 0.04 11.08 21.64
C GLU A 322 -1.18 11.32 20.73
N LEU A 323 -2.04 10.30 20.53
CA LEU A 323 -3.22 10.42 19.68
C LEU A 323 -4.45 10.92 20.43
N LYS A 324 -5.07 11.98 19.91
CA LYS A 324 -6.31 12.57 20.45
C LYS A 324 -7.57 12.07 19.72
N VAL A 325 -7.66 10.77 19.44
CA VAL A 325 -8.85 10.14 18.82
C VAL A 325 -9.55 9.18 19.81
N PRO A 326 -10.14 9.69 20.92
CA PRO A 326 -10.69 8.83 21.98
C PRO A 326 -11.95 8.05 21.57
N ASN A 327 -12.63 8.44 20.48
CA ASN A 327 -13.99 8.01 20.18
C ASN A 327 -14.11 7.00 19.01
N PHE A 328 -13.10 6.15 18.80
CA PHE A 328 -13.20 5.07 17.81
C PHE A 328 -13.85 3.82 18.41
N ARG A 329 -14.98 3.38 17.84
CA ARG A 329 -15.67 2.15 18.29
C ARG A 329 -15.41 1.04 17.28
N LEU A 330 -14.63 0.04 17.67
CA LEU A 330 -14.30 -1.08 16.80
C LEU A 330 -15.52 -1.99 16.56
N ASN A 331 -15.78 -2.32 15.29
CA ASN A 331 -16.77 -3.31 14.85
C ASN A 331 -16.30 -3.93 13.52
N SER A 332 -16.75 -5.12 13.17
CA SER A 332 -16.41 -5.81 11.91
C SER A 332 -16.81 -5.03 10.65
N LYS A 333 -17.78 -4.10 10.75
CA LYS A 333 -18.14 -3.19 9.65
C LYS A 333 -17.20 -2.00 9.47
N HIS A 334 -16.40 -1.67 10.49
CA HIS A 334 -15.44 -0.55 10.47
C HIS A 334 -14.02 -1.02 10.15
N VAL A 335 -13.82 -2.34 10.05
CA VAL A 335 -12.57 -2.93 9.59
C VAL A 335 -12.73 -3.18 8.10
N MET A 336 -11.94 -2.50 7.28
CA MET A 336 -11.91 -2.69 5.84
C MET A 336 -10.83 -3.67 5.44
N VAL A 337 -11.12 -4.47 4.43
CA VAL A 337 -10.19 -5.47 3.90
C VAL A 337 -9.70 -5.01 2.54
N ASP A 338 -8.38 -4.98 2.39
CA ASP A 338 -7.72 -4.65 1.13
C ASP A 338 -6.67 -5.70 0.79
N GLU A 339 -6.18 -5.64 -0.44
CA GLU A 339 -4.94 -6.31 -0.80
C GLU A 339 -3.79 -5.65 -0.04
N ASP A 340 -2.87 -6.46 0.47
CA ASP A 340 -1.63 -5.97 1.02
C ASP A 340 -0.80 -5.36 -0.12
N ILE A 341 -0.87 -4.04 -0.27
CA ILE A 341 -0.20 -3.28 -1.34
C ILE A 341 1.32 -3.53 -1.35
N ALA A 342 1.89 -3.92 -0.21
CA ALA A 342 3.29 -4.36 -0.12
C ALA A 342 3.57 -5.68 -0.87
N LYS A 343 2.54 -6.42 -1.26
CA LYS A 343 2.55 -7.74 -1.92
C LYS A 343 1.81 -7.77 -3.27
N VAL A 344 1.15 -6.68 -3.67
CA VAL A 344 0.48 -6.57 -4.98
C VAL A 344 1.51 -6.75 -6.10
N GLY A 345 1.37 -7.82 -6.89
CA GLY A 345 2.31 -8.24 -7.93
C GLY A 345 2.79 -9.70 -7.83
N ILE A 346 2.42 -10.43 -6.77
CA ILE A 346 2.71 -11.87 -6.63
C ILE A 346 1.81 -12.73 -7.53
N PHE A 347 0.58 -12.29 -7.82
CA PHE A 347 -0.41 -13.04 -8.59
C PHE A 347 -0.63 -12.40 -9.97
N ASP A 348 0.18 -12.81 -10.94
CA ASP A 348 -0.25 -12.80 -12.34
C ASP A 348 -0.41 -14.27 -12.77
N PRO A 349 -1.65 -14.79 -12.86
CA PRO A 349 -1.93 -16.17 -13.26
C PRO A 349 -1.42 -16.51 -14.65
N GLU A 350 -1.18 -15.52 -15.51
CA GLU A 350 -0.64 -15.75 -16.85
C GLU A 350 0.89 -15.91 -16.86
N LEU A 351 1.60 -15.35 -15.88
CA LEU A 351 3.06 -15.43 -15.72
C LEU A 351 3.52 -16.67 -14.93
N MET A 352 2.65 -17.24 -14.09
CA MET A 352 2.92 -18.47 -13.36
C MET A 352 2.15 -19.63 -14.02
N GLY A 353 2.88 -20.52 -14.70
CA GLY A 353 2.32 -21.69 -15.38
C GLY A 353 1.40 -22.57 -14.50
N ARG A 354 0.63 -23.43 -15.18
CA ARG A 354 -0.45 -24.29 -14.63
C ARG A 354 0.04 -25.36 -13.63
N GLU A 355 0.59 -25.01 -12.48
CA GLU A 355 0.76 -25.95 -11.36
C GLU A 355 0.33 -25.30 -10.05
N ALA A 356 -0.92 -25.54 -9.65
CA ALA A 356 -1.44 -25.16 -8.34
C ALA A 356 -0.87 -26.12 -7.28
N THR A 357 0.26 -25.76 -6.67
CA THR A 357 0.85 -26.48 -5.54
C THR A 357 0.20 -26.05 -4.21
N SER A 358 0.41 -26.81 -3.14
CA SER A 358 -0.03 -26.44 -1.77
C SER A 358 0.47 -25.06 -1.31
N ASP A 359 1.59 -24.60 -1.88
CA ASP A 359 2.14 -23.27 -1.63
C ASP A 359 1.28 -22.16 -2.25
N MET A 360 0.56 -22.43 -3.35
CA MET A 360 -0.38 -21.48 -3.99
C MET A 360 -1.61 -21.17 -3.14
N GLN A 361 -2.06 -22.14 -2.33
CA GLN A 361 -3.15 -21.92 -1.37
C GLN A 361 -2.65 -21.09 -0.17
N ALA A 362 -1.45 -21.37 0.34
CA ALA A 362 -0.80 -20.55 1.37
C ALA A 362 -0.49 -19.12 0.89
N LEU A 363 -0.21 -18.94 -0.40
CA LEU A 363 -0.04 -17.63 -1.05
C LEU A 363 -1.35 -16.83 -1.12
N ARG A 364 -2.50 -17.51 -1.29
CA ARG A 364 -3.84 -16.87 -1.18
C ARG A 364 -4.18 -16.45 0.24
N ASP A 365 -3.77 -17.25 1.24
CA ASP A 365 -4.02 -17.04 2.67
C ASP A 365 -3.23 -15.88 3.30
N GLU A 366 -2.44 -15.15 2.52
CA GLU A 366 -1.45 -14.18 3.01
C GLU A 366 -1.50 -12.81 2.34
N TYR A 367 -2.51 -12.59 1.51
CA TYR A 367 -2.60 -11.44 0.62
C TYR A 367 -3.47 -10.29 1.13
N LEU A 368 -4.32 -10.54 2.12
CA LEU A 368 -5.24 -9.53 2.62
C LEU A 368 -4.72 -8.86 3.89
N ILE A 369 -4.97 -7.55 4.00
CA ILE A 369 -4.67 -6.73 5.17
C ILE A 369 -5.95 -6.13 5.74
N ALA A 370 -6.03 -6.04 7.07
CA ALA A 370 -7.10 -5.32 7.73
C ALA A 370 -6.69 -3.87 8.03
N ARG A 371 -7.60 -2.93 7.76
CA ARG A 371 -7.41 -1.50 8.04
C ARG A 371 -8.60 -0.93 8.79
N LEU A 372 -8.36 -0.10 9.80
CA LEU A 372 -9.43 0.60 10.52
C LEU A 372 -9.88 1.83 9.73
N ASP A 373 -11.16 1.90 9.36
CA ASP A 373 -11.72 3.03 8.62
C ASP A 373 -11.99 4.24 9.52
N MET A 374 -11.14 5.27 9.40
CA MET A 374 -11.31 6.51 10.15
C MET A 374 -12.57 7.28 9.74
N ALA A 375 -13.20 6.97 8.60
CA ALA A 375 -14.48 7.56 8.22
C ALA A 375 -15.66 7.07 9.09
N ASP A 376 -15.48 5.98 9.85
CA ASP A 376 -16.44 5.49 10.85
C ASP A 376 -16.34 6.13 12.23
N TYR A 377 -15.38 7.04 12.40
CA TYR A 377 -15.23 7.85 13.59
C TYR A 377 -16.54 8.58 13.97
N LYS A 378 -16.83 8.60 15.28
CA LYS A 378 -17.98 9.31 15.85
C LYS A 378 -17.57 10.71 16.28
N PHE A 379 -17.94 11.70 15.46
CA PHE A 379 -17.76 13.12 15.79
C PHE A 379 -18.47 13.50 17.10
N SER A 380 -17.93 14.49 17.80
CA SER A 380 -18.43 14.98 19.10
C SER A 380 -19.94 15.29 19.11
N PHE A 381 -20.46 15.82 18.01
CA PHE A 381 -21.89 16.17 17.90
C PHE A 381 -22.82 14.96 17.74
N HIS A 382 -22.31 13.76 17.49
CA HIS A 382 -23.08 12.52 17.56
C HIS A 382 -23.27 12.04 19.00
N GLU A 383 -22.44 12.49 19.95
CA GLU A 383 -22.39 11.97 21.31
C GLU A 383 -23.01 12.89 22.37
N LYS A 384 -23.64 14.01 21.97
CA LYS A 384 -24.37 14.86 22.93
C LYS A 384 -25.43 14.02 23.68
N ALA A 385 -25.22 13.88 25.00
CA ALA A 385 -25.96 13.08 25.99
C ALA A 385 -25.49 11.62 26.24
N ARG A 386 -24.32 11.21 25.76
CA ARG A 386 -23.67 9.97 26.21
C ARG A 386 -22.34 10.32 26.89
N GLU A 387 -22.26 10.12 28.20
CA GLU A 387 -20.97 10.17 28.91
C GLU A 387 -20.04 9.10 28.34
N TYR A 388 -18.80 9.49 28.06
CA TYR A 388 -17.77 8.60 27.59
C TYR A 388 -17.24 7.81 28.78
N ASN A 389 -17.60 6.53 28.86
CA ASN A 389 -16.85 5.56 29.64
C ASN A 389 -15.87 4.90 28.66
N PRO A 390 -14.55 5.13 28.79
CA PRO A 390 -13.57 4.35 28.04
C PRO A 390 -13.84 2.87 28.28
N ALA A 391 -13.69 2.02 27.26
CA ALA A 391 -14.05 0.61 27.33
C ALA A 391 -13.30 -0.21 28.42
N TRP A 392 -12.31 0.39 29.10
CA TRP A 392 -11.57 -0.18 30.23
C TRP A 392 -12.01 0.35 31.61
N MET A 393 -12.90 1.35 31.67
CA MET A 393 -13.59 1.69 32.92
C MET A 393 -14.87 0.86 32.98
N SER A 394 -14.82 -0.20 33.79
CA SER A 394 -16.03 -0.87 34.28
C SER A 394 -16.90 0.20 34.97
N PRO A 395 -18.22 0.27 34.70
CA PRO A 395 -19.12 1.12 35.45
C PRO A 395 -19.38 0.47 36.81
N GLU A 396 -18.39 0.52 37.69
CA GLU A 396 -18.53 0.23 39.13
C GLU A 396 -18.32 1.51 39.95
#